data_AF-A0ABD6CSY9-F1
#
_entry.id   AF-A0ABD6CSY9-F1
#
_cell.length_a   1.000
_cell.length_b   1.000
_cell.length_c   1.000
_cell.angle_alpha   90.00
_cell.angle_beta   90.00
_cell.angle_gamma   90.00
#
_symmetry.space_group_name_H-M   'P 1'
#
loop_
_entity.id
_entity.type
_entity.pdbx_description
1 polymer ?
#
loop_
_entity_poly.entity_id
_entity_poly.type
_entity_poly.pdbx_seq_one_letter_code
_entity_poly.pdbx_strand_id
1 'polypeptide(L)'
;MARQSNLEQAAEAADDLPDPRDVVEKDEEVPLEEVFDETFMTENTDFDTFDEMVAASPSEATSADELGRVPRDEWDEFIAETTNFEDEEEFVFAARDHWVAKKLGLN
;
A
#
# COMPACT_ATOMS: atom_id res chain seq x y z
N MET A 1 8.05 -3.36 12.27
CA MET A 1 9.48 -3.58 11.82
C MET A 1 9.72 -4.76 10.86
N ALA A 2 8.79 -5.72 10.65
CA ALA A 2 9.10 -6.97 9.92
C ALA A 2 8.99 -6.91 8.37
N ARG A 3 8.38 -5.87 7.78
CA ARG A 3 8.15 -5.80 6.32
C ARG A 3 9.27 -5.09 5.54
N GLN A 4 9.82 -3.99 6.04
CA GLN A 4 10.99 -3.31 5.43
C GLN A 4 12.19 -4.25 5.26
N SER A 5 12.40 -5.19 6.19
CA SER A 5 13.50 -6.15 6.13
C SER A 5 13.37 -7.19 5.01
N ASN A 6 12.17 -7.43 4.48
CA ASN A 6 11.97 -8.42 3.42
C ASN A 6 12.29 -7.84 2.05
N LEU A 7 11.85 -6.60 1.76
CA LEU A 7 12.17 -5.94 0.49
C LEU A 7 13.68 -5.69 0.34
N GLU A 8 14.34 -5.19 1.39
CA GLU A 8 15.78 -4.92 1.37
C GLU A 8 16.59 -6.21 1.13
N GLN A 9 16.23 -7.32 1.79
CA GLN A 9 16.84 -8.62 1.54
C GLN A 9 16.61 -9.14 0.12
N ALA A 10 15.38 -9.01 -0.41
CA ALA A 10 15.05 -9.44 -1.76
C ALA A 10 15.86 -8.66 -2.80
N ALA A 11 16.03 -7.35 -2.59
CA ALA A 11 16.85 -6.50 -3.44
C ALA A 11 18.34 -6.85 -3.35
N GLU A 12 18.88 -7.15 -2.16
CA GLU A 12 20.29 -7.57 -2.00
C GLU A 12 20.56 -8.94 -2.64
N ALA A 13 19.58 -9.84 -2.63
CA ALA A 13 19.68 -11.17 -3.23
C ALA A 13 19.50 -11.17 -4.76
N ALA A 14 19.02 -10.08 -5.36
CA ALA A 14 18.77 -10.00 -6.79
C ALA A 14 20.08 -9.76 -7.57
N ASP A 15 20.36 -10.63 -8.55
CA ASP A 15 21.57 -10.52 -9.40
C ASP A 15 21.52 -9.34 -10.39
N ASP A 16 20.31 -8.93 -10.82
CA ASP A 16 20.10 -7.85 -11.79
C ASP A 16 18.80 -7.11 -11.42
N LEU A 17 18.92 -5.87 -10.96
CA LEU A 17 17.80 -4.97 -10.72
C LEU A 17 17.75 -3.92 -11.83
N PRO A 18 16.57 -3.62 -12.40
CA PRO A 18 16.42 -2.53 -13.36
C PRO A 18 16.80 -1.18 -12.74
N ASP A 19 17.27 -0.23 -13.55
CA ASP A 19 17.51 1.13 -13.08
C ASP A 19 16.16 1.73 -12.62
N PRO A 20 16.08 2.34 -11.43
CA PRO A 20 14.82 2.93 -10.93
C PRO A 20 14.15 3.88 -11.93
N ARG A 21 14.94 4.54 -12.79
CA ARG A 21 14.46 5.48 -13.81
C ARG A 21 13.82 4.80 -15.02
N ASP A 22 14.06 3.51 -15.22
CA ASP A 22 13.42 2.68 -16.24
C ASP A 22 12.08 2.08 -15.74
N VAL A 23 11.83 2.17 -14.44
CA VAL A 23 10.67 1.52 -13.77
C VAL A 23 9.62 2.54 -13.33
N VAL A 24 10.04 3.74 -12.91
CA VAL A 24 9.15 4.83 -12.46
C VAL A 24 9.68 6.16 -12.99
N GLU A 25 8.86 6.93 -13.71
CA GLU A 25 9.27 8.27 -14.14
C GLU A 25 9.29 9.23 -12.94
N LYS A 26 10.21 10.19 -12.98
CA LYS A 26 10.54 11.04 -11.81
C LYS A 26 9.39 11.94 -11.32
N ASP A 27 8.38 12.15 -12.14
CA ASP A 27 7.22 13.03 -11.91
C ASP A 27 5.89 12.30 -12.21
N GLU A 28 5.90 10.96 -12.20
CA GLU A 28 4.68 10.18 -12.43
C GLU A 28 3.83 10.12 -11.15
N GLU A 29 2.59 10.62 -11.25
CA GLU A 29 1.59 10.41 -10.21
C GLU A 29 1.14 8.95 -10.26
N VAL A 30 1.56 8.16 -9.27
CA VAL A 30 1.16 6.75 -9.16
C VAL A 30 -0.26 6.69 -8.60
N PRO A 31 -1.22 6.06 -9.30
CA PRO A 31 -2.57 5.87 -8.78
C PRO A 31 -2.56 5.04 -7.50
N LEU A 32 -3.41 5.41 -6.52
CA LEU A 32 -3.54 4.63 -5.28
C LEU A 32 -3.95 3.19 -5.55
N GLU A 33 -4.81 2.95 -6.54
CA GLU A 33 -5.23 1.60 -6.97
C GLU A 33 -4.06 0.73 -7.48
N GLU A 34 -2.96 1.36 -7.93
CA GLU A 34 -1.77 0.61 -8.36
C GLU A 34 -0.92 0.19 -7.16
N VAL A 35 -0.84 1.05 -6.14
CA VAL A 35 -0.10 0.76 -4.89
C VAL A 35 -0.88 -0.22 -4.01
N PHE A 36 -2.18 -0.01 -3.90
CA PHE A 36 -3.13 -0.84 -3.16
C PHE A 36 -3.88 -1.78 -4.12
N ASP A 37 -3.13 -2.60 -4.84
CA ASP A 37 -3.74 -3.55 -5.77
C ASP A 37 -4.50 -4.67 -5.06
N GLU A 38 -5.39 -5.35 -5.80
CA GLU A 38 -6.27 -6.41 -5.30
C GLU A 38 -5.52 -7.49 -4.51
N THR A 39 -4.30 -7.84 -4.92
CA THR A 39 -3.50 -8.84 -4.20
C THR A 39 -3.09 -8.32 -2.82
N PHE A 40 -2.58 -7.10 -2.74
CA PHE A 40 -2.23 -6.51 -1.45
C PHE A 40 -3.46 -6.36 -0.53
N MET A 41 -4.58 -5.90 -1.09
CA MET A 41 -5.82 -5.68 -0.35
C MET A 41 -6.36 -6.97 0.24
N THR A 42 -6.51 -8.01 -0.59
CA THR A 42 -7.05 -9.31 -0.16
C THR A 42 -6.12 -10.08 0.79
N GLU A 43 -4.80 -9.86 0.71
CA GLU A 43 -3.84 -10.51 1.61
C GLU A 43 -3.72 -9.83 2.98
N ASN A 44 -4.02 -8.52 3.06
CA ASN A 44 -3.75 -7.75 4.27
C ASN A 44 -4.99 -7.10 4.92
N THR A 45 -6.14 -7.16 4.26
CA THR A 45 -7.41 -6.56 4.68
C THR A 45 -8.58 -7.50 4.37
N ASP A 46 -9.76 -7.19 4.88
CA ASP A 46 -11.00 -7.91 4.55
C ASP A 46 -11.68 -7.41 3.27
N PHE A 47 -11.04 -6.51 2.50
CA PHE A 47 -11.60 -5.86 1.32
C PHE A 47 -10.89 -6.29 0.04
N ASP A 48 -11.62 -6.28 -1.09
CA ASP A 48 -11.05 -6.62 -2.40
C ASP A 48 -10.33 -5.42 -3.04
N THR A 49 -10.79 -4.19 -2.72
CA THR A 49 -10.27 -2.95 -3.32
C THR A 49 -10.11 -1.84 -2.30
N PHE A 50 -9.19 -0.91 -2.56
CA PHE A 50 -8.95 0.23 -1.68
C PHE A 50 -10.16 1.17 -1.60
N ASP A 51 -10.89 1.36 -2.70
CA ASP A 51 -12.13 2.13 -2.72
C ASP A 51 -13.19 1.53 -1.78
N GLU A 52 -13.36 0.21 -1.79
CA GLU A 52 -14.29 -0.48 -0.89
C GLU A 52 -13.90 -0.27 0.57
N MET A 53 -12.61 -0.35 0.87
CA MET A 53 -12.08 -0.09 2.21
C MET A 53 -12.38 1.35 2.67
N VAL A 54 -12.15 2.34 1.82
CA VAL A 54 -12.44 3.74 2.15
C VAL A 54 -13.94 3.98 2.31
N ALA A 55 -14.77 3.37 1.46
CA ALA A 55 -16.23 3.44 1.57
C ALA A 55 -16.78 2.75 2.84
N ALA A 56 -16.05 1.78 3.39
CA ALA A 56 -16.38 1.12 4.64
C ALA A 56 -15.89 1.88 5.89
N SER A 57 -15.04 2.89 5.71
CA SER A 57 -14.54 3.73 6.80
C SER A 57 -15.70 4.45 7.53
N PRO A 58 -15.53 4.84 8.81
CA PRO A 58 -16.55 5.55 9.58
C PRO A 58 -16.87 6.98 9.09
N SER A 59 -16.46 7.35 7.88
CA SER A 59 -16.56 8.69 7.31
C SER A 59 -17.60 8.80 6.19
N GLU A 60 -17.75 10.01 5.61
CA GLU A 60 -18.56 10.22 4.40
C GLU A 60 -17.78 9.94 3.09
N ALA A 61 -16.54 9.46 3.16
CA ALA A 61 -15.74 9.13 1.99
C ALA A 61 -16.29 7.87 1.29
N THR A 62 -16.31 7.89 -0.04
CA THR A 62 -16.84 6.77 -0.85
C THR A 62 -15.82 6.18 -1.82
N SER A 63 -14.64 6.77 -1.92
CA SER A 63 -13.53 6.30 -2.76
C SER A 63 -12.17 6.80 -2.25
N ALA A 64 -11.09 6.23 -2.77
CA ALA A 64 -9.71 6.59 -2.46
C ALA A 64 -9.42 8.09 -2.59
N ASP A 65 -9.99 8.76 -3.61
CA ASP A 65 -9.86 10.21 -3.82
C ASP A 65 -10.41 11.04 -2.65
N GLU A 66 -11.35 10.48 -1.88
CA GLU A 66 -12.01 11.14 -0.77
C GLU A 66 -11.37 10.82 0.58
N LEU A 67 -10.31 9.99 0.61
CA LEU A 67 -9.58 9.64 1.84
C LEU A 67 -9.11 10.87 2.63
N GLY A 68 -8.75 11.96 1.95
CA GLY A 68 -8.36 13.21 2.60
C GLY A 68 -9.47 13.88 3.44
N ARG A 69 -10.71 13.40 3.36
CA ARG A 69 -11.82 13.84 4.24
C ARG A 69 -11.94 13.02 5.51
N VAL A 70 -11.33 11.84 5.56
CA VAL A 70 -11.32 10.98 6.74
C VAL A 70 -10.36 11.58 7.76
N PRO A 71 -10.81 11.82 9.01
CA PRO A 71 -9.90 12.23 10.07
C PRO A 71 -8.85 11.16 10.32
N ARG A 72 -7.57 11.57 10.43
CA ARG A 72 -6.45 10.62 10.57
C ARG A 72 -6.60 9.68 11.76
N ASP A 73 -7.04 10.19 12.90
CA ASP A 73 -7.22 9.36 14.10
C ASP A 73 -8.30 8.27 13.89
N GLU A 74 -9.38 8.57 13.16
CA GLU A 74 -10.44 7.60 12.85
C GLU A 74 -9.98 6.59 11.78
N TRP A 75 -9.16 7.05 10.83
CA TRP A 75 -8.56 6.18 9.84
C TRP A 75 -7.57 5.21 10.46
N ASP A 76 -6.66 5.67 11.33
CA ASP A 76 -5.71 4.82 12.04
C ASP A 76 -6.42 3.72 12.84
N GLU A 77 -7.47 4.07 13.59
CA GLU A 77 -8.27 3.09 14.34
C GLU A 77 -8.94 2.08 13.40
N PHE A 78 -9.51 2.55 12.29
CA PHE A 78 -10.12 1.70 11.27
C PHE A 78 -9.10 0.74 10.62
N ILE A 79 -7.89 1.22 10.28
CA ILE A 79 -6.80 0.38 9.77
C ILE A 79 -6.46 -0.71 10.79
N ALA A 80 -6.30 -0.33 12.07
CA ALA A 80 -5.95 -1.26 13.13
C ALA A 80 -6.99 -2.37 13.35
N GLU A 81 -8.27 -2.07 13.10
CA GLU A 81 -9.37 -3.01 13.26
C GLU A 81 -9.63 -3.89 12.03
N THR A 82 -9.36 -3.39 10.82
CA THR A 82 -9.74 -4.04 9.54
C THR A 82 -8.57 -4.60 8.74
N THR A 83 -7.35 -4.42 9.23
CA THR A 83 -6.13 -4.87 8.56
C THR A 83 -5.16 -5.58 9.52
N ASN A 84 -4.10 -6.14 8.94
CA ASN A 84 -3.00 -6.75 9.70
C ASN A 84 -1.93 -5.73 10.18
N PHE A 85 -2.28 -4.46 10.31
CA PHE A 85 -1.37 -3.36 10.64
C PHE A 85 -1.84 -2.57 11.85
N GLU A 86 -0.92 -1.91 12.56
CA GLU A 86 -1.26 -1.15 13.77
C GLU A 86 -1.79 0.26 13.48
N ASP A 87 -1.44 0.86 12.34
CA ASP A 87 -1.80 2.22 11.94
C ASP A 87 -1.70 2.42 10.41
N GLU A 88 -2.16 3.59 9.93
CA GLU A 88 -2.06 3.98 8.52
C GLU A 88 -0.60 3.95 8.04
N GLU A 89 0.35 4.37 8.87
CA GLU A 89 1.75 4.46 8.50
C GLU A 89 2.32 3.08 8.13
N GLU A 90 2.11 2.07 8.97
CA GLU A 90 2.55 0.71 8.69
C GLU A 90 1.83 0.12 7.46
N PHE A 91 0.53 0.41 7.30
CA PHE A 91 -0.26 -0.04 6.15
C PHE A 91 0.26 0.53 4.83
N VAL A 92 0.46 1.85 4.76
CA VAL A 92 0.97 2.56 3.58
C VAL A 92 2.39 2.11 3.25
N PHE A 93 3.27 1.95 4.24
CA PHE A 93 4.63 1.47 3.98
C PHE A 93 4.67 0.05 3.45
N ALA A 94 3.79 -0.83 3.92
CA ALA A 94 3.71 -2.18 3.39
C ALA A 94 3.16 -2.23 1.96
N ALA A 95 2.15 -1.43 1.65
CA ALA A 95 1.62 -1.29 0.29
C ALA A 95 2.69 -0.78 -0.67
N ARG A 96 3.44 0.25 -0.25
CA ARG A 96 4.60 0.77 -0.98
C ARG A 96 5.62 -0.33 -1.22
N ASP A 97 6.01 -1.08 -0.19
CA ASP A 97 7.04 -2.11 -0.31
C ASP A 97 6.59 -3.25 -1.24
N HIS A 98 5.31 -3.64 -1.18
CA HIS A 98 4.70 -4.60 -2.12
C HIS A 98 4.75 -4.08 -3.56
N TRP A 99 4.34 -2.84 -3.80
CA TRP A 99 4.37 -2.22 -5.12
C TRP A 99 5.79 -2.12 -5.68
N VAL A 100 6.77 -1.70 -4.87
CA VAL A 100 8.19 -1.66 -5.28
C VAL A 100 8.70 -3.07 -5.60
N ALA A 101 8.41 -4.07 -4.78
CA ALA A 101 8.79 -5.46 -5.06
C ALA A 101 8.24 -5.93 -6.40
N LYS A 102 6.95 -5.68 -6.66
CA LYS A 102 6.27 -6.02 -7.93
C LYS A 102 6.90 -5.33 -9.13
N LYS A 103 7.21 -4.04 -9.01
CA LYS A 103 7.86 -3.23 -10.05
C LYS A 103 9.28 -3.70 -10.37
N LEU A 104 10.00 -4.18 -9.36
CA LEU A 104 11.35 -4.72 -9.50
C LEU A 104 11.38 -6.23 -9.84
N GLY A 105 10.22 -6.91 -9.87
CA GLY A 105 10.13 -8.35 -10.13
C GLY A 105 10.61 -9.23 -8.97
N LEU A 106 10.46 -8.73 -7.73
CA LEU A 106 10.89 -9.38 -6.47
C LEU A 106 9.73 -10.05 -5.70
N ASN A 107 8.52 -10.07 -6.27
CA ASN A 107 7.31 -10.69 -5.69
C ASN A 107 7.25 -12.20 -5.95
#